data_AF-A0A7S0UA66-F1
#
_entry.id   AF-A0A7S0UA66-F1
#
_cell.length_a   1.000
_cell.length_b   1.000
_cell.length_c   1.000
_cell.angle_alpha   90.00
_cell.angle_beta   90.00
_cell.angle_gamma   90.00
#
_symmetry.space_group_name_H-M   'P 1'
#
loop_
_entity.id
_entity.type
_entity.pdbx_description
1 polymer ?
#
loop_
_entity_poly.entity_id
_entity_poly.type
_entity_poly.pdbx_seq_one_letter_code
_entity_poly.pdbx_strand_id
1 'polypeptide(L)'
;NIVGMASEVFVLHNVCEETRGSYKVATTAQNLEKLVLAHTKPAAVLDENPDGSKVVHKPATGMWVGFPEKRQQPLPGWRCPRCSSLHADLPVDCTLCGLKLLSSSHLARSYHHLFPVPHFEEEE
;
A
#
# COMPACT_ATOMS: atom_id res chain seq x y z
N ASN A 1 -0.13 8.87 -11.60
CA ASN A 1 -1.60 8.75 -11.67
C ASN A 1 -2.21 10.12 -11.52
N ILE A 2 -3.03 10.54 -12.48
CA ILE A 2 -3.66 11.86 -12.48
C ILE A 2 -5.15 11.69 -12.82
N VAL A 3 -6.01 12.37 -12.07
CA VAL A 3 -7.45 12.44 -12.35
C VAL A 3 -7.78 13.86 -12.79
N GLY A 4 -8.13 14.04 -14.07
CA GLY A 4 -8.59 15.32 -14.61
C GLY A 4 -10.08 15.54 -14.31
N MET A 5 -10.51 16.80 -14.21
CA MET A 5 -11.93 17.15 -14.04
C MET A 5 -12.45 17.77 -15.34
N ALA A 6 -13.62 17.32 -15.81
CA ALA A 6 -14.33 17.77 -17.01
C ALA A 6 -13.63 17.58 -18.37
N SER A 7 -12.33 17.82 -18.48
CA SER A 7 -11.56 17.71 -19.73
C SER A 7 -10.21 17.03 -19.52
N GLU A 8 -9.64 16.53 -20.61
CA GLU A 8 -8.26 16.05 -20.65
C GLU A 8 -7.27 17.20 -20.87
N VAL A 9 -6.06 17.03 -20.35
CA VAL A 9 -4.94 17.95 -20.57
C VAL A 9 -3.80 17.15 -21.19
N PHE A 10 -3.45 17.48 -22.44
CA PHE A 10 -2.47 16.74 -23.23
C PHE A 10 -1.12 16.53 -22.52
N VAL A 11 -0.61 17.56 -21.85
CA VAL A 11 0.66 17.46 -21.10
C VAL A 11 0.56 16.46 -19.96
N LEU A 12 -0.58 16.41 -19.24
CA LEU A 12 -0.78 15.48 -18.13
C LEU A 12 -0.97 14.04 -18.62
N HIS A 13 -1.55 13.88 -19.82
CA HIS A 13 -1.61 12.58 -20.50
C HIS A 13 -0.20 12.06 -20.79
N ASN A 14 0.65 12.87 -21.42
CA ASN A 14 2.03 12.49 -21.74
C ASN A 14 2.85 12.16 -20.48
N VAL A 15 2.70 12.95 -19.41
CA VAL A 15 3.36 12.64 -18.12
C VAL A 15 2.90 11.29 -17.55
N CYS A 16 1.62 10.95 -17.68
CA CYS A 16 1.13 9.64 -17.25
C CYS A 16 1.68 8.50 -18.12
N GLU A 17 1.80 8.69 -19.42
CA GLU A 17 2.42 7.70 -20.33
C GLU A 17 3.89 7.47 -20.01
N GLU A 18 4.66 8.54 -19.80
CA GLU A 18 6.09 8.43 -19.43
C GLU A 18 6.30 7.77 -18.08
N THR A 19 5.43 8.05 -17.09
CA THR A 19 5.52 7.48 -15.75
C THR A 19 4.88 6.10 -15.62
N ARG A 20 4.35 5.52 -16.73
CA ARG A 20 3.55 4.29 -16.74
C ARG A 20 2.38 4.32 -15.75
N GLY A 21 1.86 5.52 -15.47
CA GLY A 21 0.71 5.76 -14.61
C GLY A 21 -0.60 5.81 -15.40
N SER A 22 -1.72 5.90 -14.70
CA SER A 22 -3.03 6.07 -15.34
C SER A 22 -3.48 7.53 -15.34
N TYR A 23 -3.97 8.01 -16.49
CA TYR A 23 -4.71 9.27 -16.64
C TYR A 23 -6.21 8.97 -16.84
N LYS A 24 -7.10 9.57 -16.03
CA LYS A 24 -8.56 9.39 -16.18
C LYS A 24 -9.29 10.71 -15.97
N VAL A 25 -10.38 10.95 -16.69
CA VAL A 25 -11.17 12.19 -16.59
C VAL A 25 -12.50 11.92 -15.89
N ALA A 26 -12.78 12.70 -14.83
CA ALA A 26 -14.03 12.68 -14.11
C ALA A 26 -15.04 13.65 -14.76
N THR A 27 -16.08 13.09 -15.37
CA THR A 27 -17.21 13.82 -15.98
C THR A 27 -18.38 14.05 -15.02
N THR A 28 -18.58 13.13 -14.08
CA THR A 28 -19.69 13.14 -13.11
C THR A 28 -19.16 12.87 -11.71
N ALA A 29 -19.84 13.35 -10.66
CA ALA A 29 -19.47 13.09 -9.27
C ALA A 29 -19.35 11.59 -8.94
N GLN A 30 -20.29 10.76 -9.43
CA GLN A 30 -20.23 9.29 -9.28
C GLN A 30 -19.02 8.67 -9.99
N ASN A 31 -18.60 9.23 -11.12
CA ASN A 31 -17.41 8.77 -11.83
C ASN A 31 -16.15 9.14 -11.03
N LEU A 32 -16.09 10.35 -10.47
CA LEU A 32 -14.98 10.76 -9.61
C LEU A 32 -14.79 9.82 -8.41
N GLU A 33 -15.88 9.46 -7.72
CA GLU A 33 -15.82 8.55 -6.57
C GLU A 33 -15.27 7.17 -6.98
N LYS A 34 -15.74 6.62 -8.12
CA LYS A 34 -15.22 5.36 -8.66
C LYS A 34 -13.73 5.46 -9.01
N LEU A 35 -13.29 6.57 -9.61
CA LEU A 35 -11.89 6.80 -9.97
C LEU A 35 -10.99 6.90 -8.74
N VAL A 36 -11.44 7.60 -7.69
CA VAL A 36 -10.72 7.70 -6.41
C VAL A 36 -10.64 6.32 -5.73
N LEU A 37 -11.76 5.59 -5.68
CA LEU A 37 -11.80 4.24 -5.11
C LEU A 37 -10.89 3.27 -5.86
N ALA A 38 -10.78 3.38 -7.18
CA ALA A 38 -9.88 2.55 -7.96
C ALA A 38 -8.40 2.71 -7.56
N HIS A 39 -7.99 3.89 -7.09
CA HIS A 39 -6.62 4.15 -6.60
C HIS A 39 -6.35 3.69 -5.17
N THR A 40 -7.38 3.25 -4.43
CA THR A 40 -7.18 2.67 -3.09
C THR A 40 -6.57 1.27 -3.15
N LYS A 41 -6.77 0.54 -4.25
CA LYS A 41 -6.17 -0.76 -4.47
C LYS A 41 -4.71 -0.56 -4.88
N PRO A 42 -3.73 -1.18 -4.20
CA PRO A 42 -2.33 -1.08 -4.59
C PRO A 42 -2.18 -1.63 -6.02
N ALA A 43 -1.49 -0.87 -6.87
CA ALA A 43 -1.18 -1.32 -8.23
C ALA A 43 -0.23 -2.51 -8.19
N ALA A 44 -0.42 -3.47 -9.10
CA ALA A 44 0.54 -4.55 -9.29
C ALA A 44 1.88 -3.95 -9.73
N VAL A 45 2.96 -4.38 -9.10
CA VAL A 45 4.32 -4.00 -9.53
C VAL A 45 4.59 -4.68 -10.85
N LEU A 46 4.90 -3.90 -11.89
CA LEU A 46 5.43 -4.43 -13.14
C LEU A 46 6.89 -4.81 -12.90
N ASP A 47 7.27 -6.05 -13.21
CA ASP A 47 8.67 -6.48 -13.15
C ASP A 47 9.45 -5.81 -14.29
N GLU A 48 10.15 -4.72 -14.00
CA GLU A 48 10.94 -3.98 -14.98
C GLU A 48 12.39 -4.48 -15.03
N ASN A 49 12.57 -5.79 -15.21
CA ASN A 49 13.90 -6.38 -15.41
C ASN A 49 13.91 -7.36 -16.60
N PRO A 50 14.42 -6.94 -17.79
CA PRO A 50 14.60 -7.83 -18.94
C PRO A 50 15.88 -8.69 -18.85
N ASP A 51 16.78 -8.41 -17.90
CA ASP A 51 17.98 -9.22 -17.66
C ASP A 51 17.79 -10.09 -16.42
N GLY A 52 17.96 -11.40 -16.60
CA GLY A 52 17.79 -12.47 -15.60
C GLY A 52 18.67 -12.40 -14.36
N SER A 53 19.16 -11.22 -13.96
CA SER A 53 19.40 -10.95 -12.57
C SER A 53 18.04 -10.85 -11.90
N LYS A 54 17.67 -11.92 -11.19
CA LYS A 54 16.62 -11.87 -10.18
C LYS A 54 16.98 -10.72 -9.24
N VAL A 55 16.49 -9.52 -9.52
CA VAL A 55 16.03 -8.63 -8.47
C VAL A 55 14.86 -9.42 -7.91
N VAL A 56 15.24 -10.32 -7.01
CA VAL A 56 14.41 -10.81 -5.96
C VAL A 56 13.94 -9.52 -5.30
N HIS A 57 12.83 -8.95 -5.79
CA HIS A 57 11.78 -8.51 -4.90
C HIS A 57 11.70 -9.66 -3.93
N LYS A 58 12.35 -9.50 -2.77
CA LYS A 58 12.34 -10.52 -1.74
C LYS A 58 10.89 -10.93 -1.67
N PRO A 59 10.53 -12.18 -2.02
CA PRO A 59 9.22 -12.64 -1.65
C PRO A 59 9.12 -12.29 -0.16
N ALA A 60 7.94 -11.86 0.29
CA ALA A 60 7.73 -11.40 1.66
C ALA A 60 8.22 -12.40 2.75
N THR A 61 8.77 -13.56 2.38
CA THR A 61 9.90 -14.28 2.98
C THR A 61 11.06 -13.39 3.46
N GLY A 62 10.82 -12.58 4.48
CA GLY A 62 11.88 -11.95 5.27
C GLY A 62 11.73 -10.46 5.56
N MET A 63 10.58 -9.85 5.31
CA MET A 63 10.29 -8.56 5.95
C MET A 63 10.02 -8.83 7.43
N TRP A 64 11.08 -8.72 8.24
CA TRP A 64 10.96 -8.80 9.69
C TRP A 64 10.06 -7.64 10.14
N VAL A 65 8.82 -7.98 10.49
CA VAL A 65 7.88 -7.07 11.13
C VAL A 65 7.91 -7.34 12.63
N GLY A 66 8.06 -6.28 13.41
CA GLY A 66 7.95 -6.37 14.86
C GLY A 66 6.50 -6.20 15.27
N PHE A 67 5.96 -7.14 16.05
CA PHE A 67 4.71 -6.94 16.78
C PHE A 67 5.03 -6.41 18.17
N PRO A 68 4.91 -5.08 18.39
CA PRO A 68 5.21 -4.51 19.69
C PRO A 68 4.10 -4.79 20.71
N GLU A 69 4.48 -4.81 21.97
CA GLU A 69 3.53 -4.93 23.08
C GLU A 69 3.04 -3.54 23.50
N LYS A 70 1.74 -3.43 23.79
CA LYS A 70 1.13 -2.18 24.27
C LYS A 70 1.44 -2.01 25.76
N ARG A 71 2.19 -0.96 26.09
CA ARG A 71 2.47 -0.55 27.48
C ARG A 71 1.49 0.53 27.90
N GLN A 72 0.94 0.42 29.12
CA GLN A 72 -0.06 1.37 29.64
C GLN A 72 0.51 2.38 30.65
N GLN A 73 1.70 2.15 31.25
CA GLN A 73 2.30 3.05 32.25
C GLN A 73 3.83 3.12 32.14
N PRO A 74 4.48 4.27 32.42
CA PRO A 74 3.92 5.57 32.80
C PRO A 74 3.36 6.39 31.62
N LEU A 75 3.66 6.00 30.38
CA LEU A 75 3.09 6.59 29.16
C LEU A 75 2.50 5.47 28.29
N PRO A 76 1.29 5.65 27.73
CA PRO A 76 0.72 4.70 26.79
C PRO A 76 1.56 4.69 25.50
N GLY A 77 1.92 3.51 25.01
CA GLY A 77 2.66 3.38 23.77
C GLY A 77 3.06 1.94 23.45
N TRP A 78 3.74 1.78 22.34
CA TRP A 78 4.16 0.51 21.78
C TRP A 78 5.66 0.34 21.95
N ARG A 79 6.08 -0.77 22.58
CA ARG A 79 7.49 -1.07 22.80
C ARG A 79 8.06 -1.90 21.65
N CYS A 80 9.12 -1.40 21.01
CA CYS A 80 9.83 -2.16 19.99
C CYS A 80 10.47 -3.43 20.58
N PRO A 81 10.29 -4.62 19.97
CA PRO A 81 10.86 -5.87 20.50
C PRO A 81 12.38 -5.97 20.36
N ARG A 82 13.01 -5.18 19.48
CA ARG A 82 14.45 -5.26 19.20
C ARG A 82 15.28 -4.28 20.04
N CYS A 83 14.85 -3.03 20.13
CA CYS A 83 15.61 -1.95 20.77
C CYS A 83 14.90 -1.32 21.98
N SER A 84 13.70 -1.80 22.34
CA SER A 84 12.90 -1.30 23.47
C SER A 84 12.50 0.19 23.41
N SER A 85 12.60 0.84 22.24
CA SER A 85 12.06 2.20 22.04
C SER A 85 10.54 2.23 22.21
N LEU A 86 10.03 3.36 22.71
CA LEU A 86 8.60 3.60 22.86
C LEU A 86 8.07 4.45 21.69
N HIS A 87 7.03 3.97 21.03
CA HIS A 87 6.33 4.67 19.96
C HIS A 87 4.89 4.98 20.38
N ALA A 88 4.38 6.17 20.04
CA ALA A 88 3.02 6.57 20.42
C ALA A 88 1.96 5.70 19.70
N ASP A 89 2.13 5.52 18.38
CA ASP A 89 1.18 4.83 17.51
C ASP A 89 1.87 3.87 16.53
N LEU A 90 1.05 3.05 15.86
CA LEU A 90 1.43 2.13 14.79
C LEU A 90 0.48 2.35 13.60
N PRO A 91 0.92 2.14 12.34
CA PRO A 91 2.19 1.57 11.90
C PRO A 91 3.32 2.60 11.80
N VAL A 92 4.51 2.28 12.33
CA VAL A 92 5.67 3.20 12.33
C VAL A 92 6.97 2.42 12.12
N ASP A 93 7.93 3.04 11.44
CA ASP A 93 9.30 2.54 11.34
C ASP A 93 10.11 2.98 12.56
N CYS A 94 10.74 2.04 13.26
CA CYS A 94 11.53 2.35 14.43
C CYS A 94 12.78 3.18 14.07
N THR A 95 12.92 4.38 14.65
CA THR A 95 14.03 5.31 14.37
C THR A 95 15.41 4.80 14.83
N LEU A 96 15.45 3.86 15.77
CA LEU A 96 16.73 3.32 16.28
C LEU A 96 17.21 2.07 15.53
N CYS A 97 16.31 1.15 15.21
CA CYS A 97 16.68 -0.15 14.62
C CYS A 97 16.17 -0.37 13.19
N GLY A 98 15.39 0.56 12.64
CA GLY A 98 14.80 0.49 11.30
C GLY A 98 13.71 -0.59 11.15
N LEU A 99 13.29 -1.22 12.24
CA LEU A 99 12.28 -2.28 12.20
C LEU A 99 10.88 -1.68 11.96
N LYS A 100 10.14 -2.20 10.99
CA LYS A 100 8.73 -1.84 10.77
C LYS A 100 7.89 -2.43 11.89
N LEU A 101 7.25 -1.55 12.68
CA LEU A 101 6.36 -1.95 13.76
C LEU A 101 4.91 -1.92 13.26
N LEU A 102 4.25 -3.07 13.33
CA LEU A 102 2.85 -3.24 12.93
C LEU A 102 2.09 -4.03 13.99
N SER A 103 0.77 -3.80 14.10
CA SER A 103 -0.11 -4.69 14.84
C SER A 103 -0.65 -5.80 13.92
N SER A 104 -1.09 -6.91 14.52
CA SER A 104 -1.78 -7.99 13.80
C SER A 104 -3.01 -7.48 13.03
N SER A 105 -3.74 -6.52 13.59
CA SER A 105 -4.90 -5.90 12.93
C SER A 105 -4.55 -5.10 11.69
N HIS A 106 -3.44 -4.36 11.69
CA HIS A 106 -2.98 -3.63 10.51
C HIS A 106 -2.59 -4.59 9.38
N LEU A 107 -1.91 -5.69 9.72
CA LEU A 107 -1.56 -6.71 8.75
C LEU A 107 -2.83 -7.38 8.19
N ALA A 108 -3.76 -7.79 9.06
CA ALA A 108 -5.03 -8.42 8.70
C ALA A 108 -5.82 -7.62 7.65
N ARG A 109 -5.88 -6.29 7.77
CA ARG A 109 -6.57 -5.43 6.79
C ARG A 109 -5.98 -5.52 5.38
N SER A 110 -4.68 -5.77 5.26
CA SER A 110 -4.00 -5.89 3.97
C SER A 110 -4.11 -7.28 3.34
N TYR A 111 -4.54 -8.31 4.09
CA TYR A 111 -4.65 -9.68 3.57
C TYR A 111 -5.58 -9.78 2.35
N HIS A 112 -6.64 -8.96 2.27
CA HIS A 112 -7.55 -8.94 1.13
C HIS A 112 -6.88 -8.58 -0.20
N HIS A 113 -5.77 -7.82 -0.17
CA HIS A 113 -4.99 -7.49 -1.36
C HIS A 113 -3.97 -8.56 -1.71
N LEU A 114 -3.49 -9.32 -0.71
CA LEU A 114 -2.54 -10.42 -0.90
C LEU A 114 -3.23 -11.70 -1.38
N PHE A 115 -4.46 -11.95 -0.91
CA PHE A 115 -5.25 -13.13 -1.22
C PHE A 115 -6.68 -12.69 -1.61
N PRO A 116 -6.90 -12.33 -2.88
CA PRO A 116 -8.21 -11.91 -3.34
C PRO A 116 -9.22 -13.08 -3.32
N VAL A 117 -10.48 -12.75 -3.07
CA VAL A 117 -11.59 -13.71 -3.07
C VAL A 117 -11.91 -14.09 -4.53
N PRO A 118 -12.14 -15.38 -4.85
CA PRO A 118 -12.58 -15.78 -6.20
C PRO A 118 -13.95 -15.19 -6.51
N HIS A 119 -14.21 -14.99 -7.81
CA HIS A 119 -15.51 -14.53 -8.27
C HIS A 119 -16.55 -15.65 -8.08
N PHE A 120 -17.80 -15.25 -7.81
CA PHE A 120 -18.91 -16.19 -7.77
C PHE A 120 -19.31 -16.56 -9.21
N GLU A 121 -19.75 -17.80 -9.40
CA GLU A 121 -20.39 -18.25 -10.64
C GLU A 121 -21.86 -17.80 -10.60
N GLU A 122 -22.26 -17.03 -11.60
CA GLU A 122 -23.66 -16.64 -11.80
C GLU A 122 -24.36 -17.79 -12.54
N GLU A 123 -25.30 -18.46 -11.88
CA GLU A 123 -26.22 -19.39 -12.54
C GLU A 123 -27.52 -18.66 -12.91
N GLU A 124 -28.03 -18.92 -14.11
CA GLU A 124 -29.27 -18.33 -14.66
C GLU A 124 -30.55 -18.88 -14.02
#